data_AF-A0A949IVH5-F1
#
_entry.id   AF-A0A949IVH5-F1
#
_cell.length_a   1.000
_cell.length_b   1.000
_cell.length_c   1.000
_cell.angle_alpha   90.00
_cell.angle_beta   90.00
_cell.angle_gamma   90.00
#
_symmetry.space_group_name_H-M   'P 1'
#
loop_
_entity.id
_entity.type
_entity.pdbx_description
1 polymer ?
#
loop_
_entity_poly.entity_id
_entity_poly.type
_entity_poly.pdbx_seq_one_letter_code
_entity_poly.pdbx_strand_id
1 'polypeptide(L)'
;MTKFALIADAHIGPEKMYEGAIRKLSRHSLAYLNELTDEMAKKIQPEFVVQLGDLIEDSHEKSEDVDNYLSGLTHFGRLPMPVLNVVGNHDQVNLSDADLRNYGKTDSLFQSCDLGDFHCVVLFSASVAHTDIHIDSAQQEWLAADLAAARKPTLVFLHHPLDEQDLTGNVWFEKYPDYCFVEERAQVRQILANSGKVCAVFNGHVHRNHLATIDGIAYVTVQSLVEKVGEPDVCSRAYGLVEIANGRLTVDVCGADAARFDVELPRLSAFSSLK
;
A
#
# COMPACT_ATOMS: atom_id res chain seq x y z
N MET A 1 -15.32 -14.92 6.03
CA MET A 1 -13.91 -15.09 5.64
C MET A 1 -13.70 -14.14 4.50
N THR A 2 -12.73 -13.24 4.62
CA THR A 2 -12.44 -12.25 3.58
C THR A 2 -11.07 -12.49 2.99
N LYS A 3 -10.95 -12.42 1.66
CA LYS A 3 -9.67 -12.57 0.95
C LYS A 3 -9.41 -11.41 0.00
N PHE A 4 -8.24 -10.79 0.10
CA PHE A 4 -7.83 -9.73 -0.80
C PHE A 4 -6.34 -9.81 -1.12
N ALA A 5 -5.93 -9.12 -2.18
CA ALA A 5 -4.53 -9.09 -2.59
C ALA A 5 -3.94 -7.69 -2.46
N LEU A 6 -2.64 -7.64 -2.18
CA LEU A 6 -1.83 -6.43 -2.02
C LEU A 6 -0.70 -6.45 -3.03
N ILE A 7 -0.52 -5.36 -3.77
CA ILE A 7 0.62 -5.16 -4.66
C ILE A 7 1.19 -3.78 -4.35
N ALA A 8 2.45 -3.72 -3.96
CA ALA A 8 3.14 -2.49 -3.59
C ALA A 8 4.29 -2.21 -4.56
N ASP A 9 4.56 -0.93 -4.82
CA ASP A 9 5.81 -0.47 -5.42
C ASP A 9 6.10 -1.20 -6.74
N ALA A 10 5.17 -1.05 -7.69
CA ALA A 10 5.29 -1.65 -9.01
C ALA A 10 6.38 -0.96 -9.82
N HIS A 11 6.62 0.34 -9.58
CA HIS A 11 7.70 1.12 -10.21
C HIS A 11 7.74 0.95 -11.74
N ILE A 12 6.60 1.13 -12.42
CA ILE A 12 6.56 1.15 -13.89
C ILE A 12 7.33 2.38 -14.37
N GLY A 13 8.42 2.18 -15.12
CA GLY A 13 9.21 3.29 -15.63
C GLY A 13 10.69 2.92 -15.78
N PRO A 14 11.60 3.91 -15.69
CA PRO A 14 13.04 3.67 -15.81
C PRO A 14 13.58 2.84 -14.63
N GLU A 15 14.74 2.21 -14.82
CA GLU A 15 15.44 1.59 -13.69
C GLU A 15 16.21 2.65 -12.90
N LYS A 16 16.14 2.59 -11.57
CA LYS A 16 16.92 3.46 -10.69
C LYS A 16 18.12 2.74 -10.10
N MET A 17 19.22 3.48 -10.11
CA MET A 17 20.47 3.14 -9.43
C MET A 17 20.47 3.76 -8.04
N TYR A 18 20.88 3.00 -7.04
CA TYR A 18 21.21 3.52 -5.71
C TYR A 18 22.59 3.04 -5.32
N GLU A 19 23.46 3.99 -4.97
CA GLU A 19 24.86 3.72 -4.60
C GLU A 19 25.63 2.85 -5.62
N GLY A 20 25.38 3.09 -6.90
CA GLY A 20 26.07 2.41 -8.00
C GLY A 20 25.54 1.01 -8.34
N ALA A 21 24.42 0.58 -7.73
CA ALA A 21 23.75 -0.67 -8.08
C ALA A 21 22.31 -0.42 -8.52
N ILE A 22 21.82 -1.22 -9.48
CA ILE A 22 20.39 -1.27 -9.80
C ILE A 22 19.67 -1.86 -8.58
N ARG A 23 18.66 -1.17 -8.07
CA ARG A 23 17.85 -1.66 -6.93
C ARG A 23 16.42 -1.98 -7.30
N LYS A 24 15.84 -1.25 -8.25
CA LYS A 24 14.51 -1.53 -8.76
C LYS A 24 14.62 -2.04 -10.19
N LEU A 25 14.13 -3.25 -10.43
CA LEU A 25 14.20 -3.93 -11.72
C LEU A 25 12.95 -3.58 -12.57
N SER A 26 12.68 -2.28 -12.72
CA SER A 26 11.48 -1.69 -13.32
C SER A 26 11.18 -2.22 -14.73
N ARG A 27 12.21 -2.64 -15.47
CA ARG A 27 12.09 -3.33 -16.78
C ARG A 27 11.18 -4.56 -16.76
N HIS A 28 10.95 -5.16 -15.58
CA HIS A 28 10.09 -6.33 -15.40
C HIS A 28 8.67 -6.00 -14.94
N SER A 29 8.40 -4.77 -14.51
CA SER A 29 7.16 -4.36 -13.83
C SER A 29 5.90 -4.73 -14.61
N LEU A 30 5.77 -4.25 -15.86
CA LEU A 30 4.58 -4.49 -16.68
C LEU A 30 4.36 -5.99 -16.98
N ALA A 31 5.43 -6.75 -17.23
CA ALA A 31 5.33 -8.17 -17.49
C ALA A 31 4.79 -8.91 -16.26
N TYR A 32 5.30 -8.57 -15.07
CA TYR A 32 4.89 -9.19 -13.82
C TYR A 32 3.48 -8.78 -13.41
N LEU A 33 3.11 -7.50 -13.58
CA LEU A 33 1.75 -7.04 -13.38
C LEU A 33 0.77 -7.74 -14.31
N ASN A 34 1.11 -7.93 -15.58
CA ASN A 34 0.25 -8.66 -16.51
C ASN A 34 0.06 -10.13 -16.09
N GLU A 35 1.13 -10.83 -15.73
CA GLU A 35 1.05 -12.21 -15.22
C GLU A 35 0.21 -12.30 -13.95
N LEU A 36 0.45 -11.39 -13.00
CA LEU A 36 -0.21 -11.40 -11.69
C LEU A 36 -1.68 -11.02 -11.79
N THR A 37 -2.04 -10.02 -12.59
CA THR A 37 -3.45 -9.65 -12.81
C THR A 37 -4.21 -10.76 -13.53
N ASP A 38 -3.58 -11.47 -14.47
CA ASP A 38 -4.16 -12.67 -15.08
C ASP A 38 -4.38 -13.80 -14.07
N GLU A 39 -3.41 -14.01 -13.17
CA GLU A 39 -3.51 -15.00 -12.10
C GLU A 39 -4.61 -14.64 -11.09
N MET A 40 -4.73 -13.37 -10.72
CA MET A 40 -5.79 -12.85 -9.86
C MET A 40 -7.17 -13.02 -10.50
N ALA A 41 -7.32 -12.73 -11.79
CA ALA A 41 -8.59 -12.86 -12.49
C ALA A 41 -9.04 -14.33 -12.64
N LYS A 42 -8.10 -15.25 -12.87
CA LYS A 42 -8.41 -16.64 -13.30
C LYS A 42 -8.27 -17.69 -12.20
N LYS A 43 -7.38 -17.49 -11.23
CA LYS A 43 -7.01 -18.52 -10.24
C LYS A 43 -7.21 -18.08 -8.79
N ILE A 44 -6.63 -16.95 -8.40
CA ILE A 44 -6.66 -16.50 -6.99
C ILE A 44 -8.05 -15.95 -6.65
N GLN A 45 -8.62 -15.14 -7.55
CA GLN A 45 -9.95 -14.53 -7.42
C GLN A 45 -10.20 -13.89 -6.05
N PRO A 46 -9.36 -12.92 -5.63
CA PRO A 46 -9.59 -12.20 -4.39
C PRO A 46 -10.90 -11.38 -4.50
N GLU A 47 -11.51 -11.05 -3.36
CA GLU A 47 -12.70 -10.19 -3.32
C GLU A 47 -12.41 -8.77 -3.78
N PHE A 48 -11.19 -8.29 -3.54
CA PHE A 48 -10.67 -7.03 -4.07
C PHE A 48 -9.13 -7.05 -4.10
N VAL A 49 -8.56 -6.10 -4.83
CA VAL A 49 -7.11 -5.88 -4.92
C VAL A 49 -6.79 -4.47 -4.43
N VAL A 50 -5.64 -4.30 -3.78
CA VAL A 50 -5.12 -2.98 -3.41
C VAL A 50 -3.76 -2.80 -4.05
N GLN A 51 -3.63 -1.75 -4.86
CA GLN A 51 -2.35 -1.22 -5.30
C GLN A 51 -1.91 -0.20 -4.23
N LEU A 52 -0.77 -0.43 -3.57
CA LEU A 52 -0.34 0.25 -2.34
C LEU A 52 0.56 1.48 -2.57
N GLY A 53 0.46 2.14 -3.73
CA GLY A 53 1.31 3.27 -4.10
C GLY A 53 2.56 2.86 -4.85
N ASP A 54 3.23 3.88 -5.39
CA ASP A 54 4.38 3.77 -6.28
C ASP A 54 4.08 2.87 -7.48
N LEU A 55 2.99 3.22 -8.17
CA LEU A 55 2.60 2.54 -9.39
C LEU A 55 3.66 2.76 -10.47
N ILE A 56 4.20 3.97 -10.53
CA ILE A 56 5.27 4.35 -11.44
C ILE A 56 6.58 4.60 -10.69
N GLU A 57 7.67 4.55 -11.45
CA GLU A 57 8.93 5.16 -11.08
C GLU A 57 9.02 6.50 -11.79
N ASP A 58 9.32 7.58 -11.06
CA ASP A 58 9.35 8.93 -11.63
C ASP A 58 10.45 9.07 -12.69
N SER A 59 10.06 9.66 -13.81
CA SER A 59 10.91 9.90 -14.97
C SER A 59 11.36 11.36 -15.03
N HIS A 60 12.13 11.72 -16.06
CA HIS A 60 12.56 13.11 -16.24
C HIS A 60 11.44 14.00 -16.80
N GLU A 61 10.52 13.43 -17.58
CA GLU A 61 9.49 14.16 -18.30
C GLU A 61 8.09 13.75 -17.82
N LYS A 62 7.24 14.74 -17.55
CA LYS A 62 5.85 14.51 -17.11
C LYS A 62 5.07 13.60 -18.06
N SER A 63 5.30 13.68 -19.37
CA SER A 63 4.57 12.85 -20.34
C SER A 63 4.87 11.35 -20.20
N GLU A 64 6.11 10.99 -19.83
CA GLU A 64 6.49 9.59 -19.60
C GLU A 64 5.77 9.04 -18.36
N ASP A 65 5.71 9.84 -17.29
CA ASP A 65 5.00 9.46 -16.06
C ASP A 65 3.49 9.33 -16.27
N VAL A 66 2.89 10.21 -17.10
CA VAL A 66 1.49 10.06 -17.49
C VAL A 66 1.26 8.74 -18.22
N ASP A 67 2.11 8.39 -19.19
CA ASP A 67 1.98 7.16 -19.97
C ASP A 67 2.17 5.90 -19.10
N ASN A 68 3.16 5.93 -18.19
CA ASN A 68 3.42 4.85 -17.23
C ASN A 68 2.25 4.68 -16.25
N TYR A 69 1.71 5.78 -15.71
CA TYR A 69 0.63 5.76 -14.73
C TYR A 69 -0.66 5.24 -15.36
N LEU A 70 -1.01 5.72 -16.56
CA LEU A 70 -2.15 5.20 -17.32
C LEU A 70 -1.98 3.72 -17.71
N SER A 71 -0.75 3.30 -18.03
CA SER A 71 -0.46 1.89 -18.31
C SER A 71 -0.69 1.02 -17.07
N GLY A 72 -0.22 1.44 -15.91
CA GLY A 72 -0.46 0.74 -14.64
C GLY A 72 -1.95 0.64 -14.31
N LEU A 73 -2.66 1.78 -14.33
CA LEU A 73 -4.11 1.83 -14.09
C LEU A 73 -4.89 0.94 -15.06
N THR A 74 -4.44 0.86 -16.32
CA THR A 74 -5.05 -0.02 -17.33
C THR A 74 -4.88 -1.51 -16.98
N HIS A 75 -3.75 -1.93 -16.40
CA HIS A 75 -3.56 -3.32 -15.99
C HIS A 75 -4.49 -3.69 -14.84
N PHE A 76 -4.53 -2.85 -13.80
CA PHE A 76 -5.43 -3.05 -12.68
C PHE A 76 -6.91 -2.96 -13.09
N GLY A 77 -7.26 -2.03 -13.98
CA GLY A 77 -8.64 -1.85 -14.47
C GLY A 77 -9.20 -3.02 -15.30
N ARG A 78 -8.38 -4.02 -15.67
CA ARG A 78 -8.84 -5.26 -16.33
C ARG A 78 -9.34 -6.30 -15.34
N LEU A 79 -9.06 -6.14 -14.06
CA LEU A 79 -9.48 -7.06 -13.02
C LEU A 79 -11.02 -7.05 -12.89
N PRO A 80 -11.67 -8.22 -12.77
CA PRO A 80 -13.13 -8.30 -12.62
C PRO A 80 -13.63 -7.93 -11.21
N MET A 81 -12.72 -7.81 -10.25
CA MET A 81 -13.00 -7.39 -8.87
C MET A 81 -12.62 -5.92 -8.65
N PRO A 82 -13.14 -5.27 -7.59
CA PRO A 82 -12.75 -3.92 -7.22
C PRO A 82 -11.23 -3.78 -6.99
N VAL A 83 -10.69 -2.64 -7.40
CA VAL A 83 -9.31 -2.24 -7.11
C VAL A 83 -9.30 -0.94 -6.33
N LEU A 84 -8.64 -0.92 -5.18
CA LEU A 84 -8.31 0.29 -4.43
C LEU A 84 -6.92 0.75 -4.86
N ASN A 85 -6.80 2.00 -5.31
CA ASN A 85 -5.52 2.58 -5.71
C ASN A 85 -5.08 3.57 -4.63
N VAL A 86 -3.89 3.34 -4.09
CA VAL A 86 -3.19 4.23 -3.17
C VAL A 86 -2.14 4.98 -3.99
N VAL A 87 -1.95 6.26 -3.71
CA VAL A 87 -0.90 7.06 -4.36
C VAL A 87 0.37 7.02 -3.51
N GLY A 88 1.51 6.68 -4.13
CA GLY A 88 2.84 6.73 -3.49
C GLY A 88 3.62 8.00 -3.83
N ASN A 89 4.82 8.15 -3.28
CA ASN A 89 5.64 9.35 -3.48
C ASN A 89 6.16 9.47 -4.91
N HIS A 90 6.50 8.36 -5.57
CA HIS A 90 6.97 8.39 -6.96
C HIS A 90 5.85 8.83 -7.93
N ASP A 91 4.60 8.49 -7.62
CA ASP A 91 3.44 8.93 -8.42
C ASP A 91 3.26 10.46 -8.39
N GLN A 92 3.79 11.15 -7.36
CA GLN A 92 3.54 12.57 -7.09
C GLN A 92 4.62 13.52 -7.65
N VAL A 93 5.75 12.99 -8.16
CA VAL A 93 6.90 13.83 -8.53
C VAL A 93 6.57 14.77 -9.69
N ASN A 94 6.06 14.22 -10.80
CA ASN A 94 5.70 15.01 -11.99
C ASN A 94 4.19 15.13 -12.22
N LEU A 95 3.38 14.38 -11.45
CA LEU A 95 1.91 14.44 -11.53
C LEU A 95 1.36 15.20 -10.32
N SER A 96 0.65 16.29 -10.58
CA SER A 96 -0.04 17.01 -9.51
C SER A 96 -1.22 16.20 -8.96
N ASP A 97 -1.73 16.57 -7.79
CA ASP A 97 -2.95 15.96 -7.25
C ASP A 97 -4.13 16.01 -8.22
N ALA A 98 -4.21 17.08 -9.04
CA ALA A 98 -5.25 17.22 -10.05
C ALA A 98 -5.05 16.23 -11.22
N ASP A 99 -3.81 15.98 -11.63
CA ASP A 99 -3.48 14.96 -12.63
C ASP A 99 -3.84 13.56 -12.10
N LEU A 100 -3.41 13.24 -10.87
CA LEU A 100 -3.64 11.95 -10.22
C LEU A 100 -5.15 11.67 -10.06
N ARG A 101 -5.94 12.65 -9.63
CA ARG A 101 -7.41 12.56 -9.58
C ARG A 101 -8.02 12.34 -10.95
N ASN A 102 -7.59 13.13 -11.95
CA ASN A 102 -8.14 13.07 -13.30
C ASN A 102 -7.86 11.72 -13.98
N TYR A 103 -6.61 11.24 -13.94
CA TYR A 103 -6.23 9.96 -14.55
C TYR A 103 -6.75 8.76 -13.75
N GLY A 104 -6.74 8.84 -12.42
CA GLY A 104 -7.35 7.85 -11.53
C GLY A 104 -8.87 7.84 -11.54
N LYS A 105 -9.51 8.82 -12.20
CA LYS A 105 -10.98 8.99 -12.27
C LYS A 105 -11.62 9.01 -10.89
N THR A 106 -11.02 9.74 -9.96
CA THR A 106 -11.50 9.88 -8.58
C THR A 106 -11.63 11.35 -8.21
N ASP A 107 -12.66 11.68 -7.43
CA ASP A 107 -12.88 13.04 -6.93
C ASP A 107 -11.91 13.41 -5.80
N SER A 108 -11.34 12.41 -5.11
CA SER A 108 -10.41 12.58 -3.99
C SER A 108 -9.30 11.53 -4.01
N LEU A 109 -8.12 11.88 -3.49
CA LEU A 109 -6.98 10.95 -3.34
C LEU A 109 -7.06 10.11 -2.06
N PHE A 110 -7.86 10.55 -1.09
CA PHE A 110 -8.26 9.78 0.07
C PHE A 110 -9.77 9.55 0.05
N GLN A 111 -10.20 8.35 0.38
CA GLN A 111 -11.60 7.94 0.26
C GLN A 111 -11.88 6.71 1.10
N SER A 112 -13.15 6.40 1.28
CA SER A 112 -13.57 5.17 1.95
C SER A 112 -14.72 4.50 1.20
N CYS A 113 -14.80 3.18 1.31
CA CYS A 113 -15.91 2.39 0.77
C CYS A 113 -16.08 1.10 1.56
N ASP A 114 -17.26 0.50 1.46
CA ASP A 114 -17.53 -0.80 2.07
C ASP A 114 -17.27 -1.91 1.04
N LEU A 115 -16.34 -2.81 1.35
CA LEU A 115 -16.04 -4.01 0.56
C LEU A 115 -16.22 -5.26 1.44
N GLY A 116 -17.19 -6.10 1.06
CA GLY A 116 -17.56 -7.28 1.84
C GLY A 116 -17.92 -6.92 3.29
N ASP A 117 -17.24 -7.57 4.24
CA ASP A 117 -17.45 -7.41 5.67
C ASP A 117 -16.74 -6.18 6.28
N PHE A 118 -15.94 -5.46 5.49
CA PHE A 118 -15.09 -4.39 5.99
C PHE A 118 -15.48 -3.02 5.42
N HIS A 119 -15.25 -2.01 6.26
CA HIS A 119 -15.08 -0.65 5.79
C HIS A 119 -13.61 -0.47 5.39
N CYS A 120 -13.34 -0.02 4.19
CA CYS A 120 -11.99 0.15 3.65
C CYS A 120 -11.71 1.64 3.49
N VAL A 121 -10.61 2.10 4.09
CA VAL A 121 -10.16 3.50 4.03
C VAL A 121 -8.86 3.55 3.26
N VAL A 122 -8.79 4.39 2.23
CA VAL A 122 -7.56 4.76 1.53
C VAL A 122 -7.16 6.16 2.00
N LEU A 123 -5.97 6.27 2.59
CA LEU A 123 -5.36 7.54 2.95
C LEU A 123 -4.35 7.98 1.88
N PHE A 124 -4.20 9.28 1.75
CA PHE A 124 -3.22 9.91 0.89
C PHE A 124 -2.15 10.60 1.74
N SER A 125 -0.93 10.08 1.66
CA SER A 125 0.26 10.69 2.24
C SER A 125 0.93 11.57 1.18
N ALA A 126 0.77 12.89 1.32
CA ALA A 126 1.42 13.85 0.44
C ALA A 126 2.93 13.85 0.69
N SER A 127 3.74 13.94 -0.36
CA SER A 127 5.20 14.01 -0.25
C SER A 127 5.78 15.06 -1.20
N VAL A 128 6.83 15.73 -0.78
CA VAL A 128 7.57 16.70 -1.61
C VAL A 128 8.94 16.11 -1.94
N ALA A 129 9.19 15.80 -3.22
CA ALA A 129 10.47 15.24 -3.68
C ALA A 129 10.94 14.00 -2.88
N HIS A 130 10.01 13.08 -2.60
CA HIS A 130 10.21 11.87 -1.78
C HIS A 130 10.52 12.13 -0.29
N THR A 131 10.42 13.38 0.17
CA THR A 131 10.60 13.79 1.58
C THR A 131 9.34 14.51 2.07
N ASP A 132 9.39 15.04 3.29
CA ASP A 132 8.32 15.86 3.89
C ASP A 132 6.95 15.19 3.74
N ILE A 133 6.80 14.02 4.37
CA ILE A 133 5.66 13.14 4.17
C ILE A 133 4.57 13.47 5.18
N HIS A 134 3.43 13.95 4.70
CA HIS A 134 2.39 14.50 5.54
C HIS A 134 1.00 13.92 5.27
N ILE A 135 0.21 13.83 6.33
CA ILE A 135 -1.25 13.71 6.26
C ILE A 135 -1.83 14.96 6.92
N ASP A 136 -2.38 15.87 6.12
CA ASP A 136 -2.84 17.16 6.62
C ASP A 136 -4.01 17.07 7.61
N SER A 137 -4.27 18.17 8.31
CA SER A 137 -5.32 18.23 9.33
C SER A 137 -6.72 18.01 8.74
N ALA A 138 -6.98 18.43 7.51
CA ALA A 138 -8.29 18.27 6.88
C ALA A 138 -8.60 16.79 6.61
N GLN A 139 -7.60 16.02 6.16
CA GLN A 139 -7.71 14.59 6.00
C GLN A 139 -7.82 13.87 7.34
N GLN A 140 -7.11 14.32 8.37
CA GLN A 140 -7.25 13.77 9.74
C GLN A 140 -8.67 13.98 10.30
N GLU A 141 -9.24 15.18 10.13
CA GLU A 141 -10.62 15.49 10.53
C GLU A 141 -11.63 14.64 9.75
N TRP A 142 -11.44 14.51 8.44
CA TRP A 142 -12.24 13.64 7.59
C TRP A 142 -12.18 12.18 8.07
N LEU A 143 -10.97 11.66 8.34
CA LEU A 143 -10.75 10.30 8.81
C LEU A 143 -11.48 10.03 10.14
N ALA A 144 -11.39 10.97 11.09
CA ALA A 144 -12.09 10.85 12.36
C ALA A 144 -13.62 10.79 12.16
N ALA A 145 -14.17 11.63 11.28
CA ALA A 145 -15.59 11.66 10.96
C ALA A 145 -16.08 10.39 10.24
N ASP A 146 -15.30 9.92 9.26
CA ASP A 146 -15.56 8.70 8.50
C ASP A 146 -15.57 7.46 9.42
N LEU A 147 -14.53 7.31 10.26
CA LEU A 147 -14.46 6.24 11.24
C LEU A 147 -15.58 6.32 12.28
N ALA A 148 -16.03 7.52 12.67
CA ALA A 148 -17.18 7.65 13.55
C ALA A 148 -18.47 7.14 12.89
N ALA A 149 -18.66 7.40 11.59
CA ALA A 149 -19.82 6.98 10.81
C ALA A 149 -19.80 5.49 10.42
N ALA A 150 -18.62 4.89 10.27
CA ALA A 150 -18.45 3.50 9.84
C ALA A 150 -19.19 2.50 10.75
N ARG A 151 -19.82 1.48 10.16
CA ARG A 151 -20.59 0.44 10.88
C ARG A 151 -20.00 -0.96 10.77
N LYS A 152 -18.81 -1.07 10.18
CA LYS A 152 -18.07 -2.32 9.98
C LYS A 152 -16.69 -2.20 10.62
N PRO A 153 -16.01 -3.32 10.90
CA PRO A 153 -14.58 -3.31 11.16
C PRO A 153 -13.85 -2.64 10.00
N THR A 154 -12.78 -1.92 10.29
CA THR A 154 -12.10 -1.08 9.30
C THR A 154 -10.71 -1.60 8.96
N LEU A 155 -10.38 -1.59 7.66
CA LEU A 155 -9.04 -1.76 7.11
C LEU A 155 -8.57 -0.42 6.54
N VAL A 156 -7.32 -0.06 6.79
CA VAL A 156 -6.72 1.19 6.29
C VAL A 156 -5.58 0.85 5.33
N PHE A 157 -5.52 1.57 4.22
CA PHE A 157 -4.50 1.41 3.19
C PHE A 157 -3.86 2.76 2.91
N LEU A 158 -2.54 2.81 2.92
CA LEU A 158 -1.77 4.01 2.59
C LEU A 158 -0.38 3.62 2.12
N HIS A 159 0.35 4.54 1.48
CA HIS A 159 1.65 4.18 0.93
C HIS A 159 2.76 4.17 2.00
N HIS A 160 2.87 5.25 2.77
CA HIS A 160 3.91 5.41 3.77
C HIS A 160 3.51 4.81 5.13
N PRO A 161 4.41 4.12 5.84
CA PRO A 161 4.11 3.49 7.11
C PRO A 161 3.64 4.48 8.19
N LEU A 162 2.66 4.03 8.97
CA LEU A 162 2.19 4.71 10.19
C LEU A 162 2.78 4.10 11.45
N ASP A 163 3.46 2.97 11.41
CA ASP A 163 4.17 2.36 12.53
C ASP A 163 5.63 2.81 12.59
N GLU A 164 6.32 2.45 13.67
CA GLU A 164 7.77 2.64 13.76
C GLU A 164 8.44 1.33 13.33
N GLN A 165 9.40 1.41 12.40
CA GLN A 165 10.09 0.23 11.87
C GLN A 165 11.59 0.35 12.09
N ASP A 166 12.26 -0.77 12.41
CA ASP A 166 13.72 -0.82 12.43
C ASP A 166 14.27 -0.83 11.00
N LEU A 167 14.87 0.29 10.61
CA LEU A 167 15.44 0.50 9.28
C LEU A 167 16.89 0.03 9.17
N THR A 168 17.45 -0.58 10.21
CA THR A 168 18.81 -1.14 10.15
C THR A 168 18.91 -2.15 8.98
N GLY A 169 19.95 -1.98 8.16
CA GLY A 169 20.18 -2.76 6.95
C GLY A 169 19.25 -2.44 5.79
N ASN A 170 18.34 -1.45 5.91
CA ASN A 170 17.49 -1.05 4.79
C ASN A 170 18.30 -0.19 3.82
N VAL A 171 18.37 -0.61 2.56
CA VAL A 171 19.20 0.06 1.53
C VAL A 171 18.79 1.51 1.33
N TRP A 172 17.49 1.80 1.35
CA TRP A 172 16.93 3.11 1.03
C TRP A 172 16.95 4.05 2.24
N PHE A 173 16.56 3.52 3.40
CA PHE A 173 16.18 4.36 4.55
C PHE A 173 17.11 4.25 5.76
N GLU A 174 18.09 3.33 5.81
CA GLU A 174 19.03 3.25 6.95
C GLU A 174 19.79 4.58 7.14
N LYS A 175 20.21 5.21 6.04
CA LYS A 175 20.92 6.50 6.05
C LYS A 175 19.99 7.71 6.17
N TYR A 176 18.72 7.54 5.81
CA TYR A 176 17.74 8.61 5.69
C TYR A 176 16.39 8.20 6.31
N PRO A 177 16.35 7.89 7.62
CA PRO A 177 15.15 7.36 8.25
C PRO A 177 13.97 8.33 8.21
N ASP A 178 14.24 9.64 8.18
CA ASP A 178 13.22 10.70 8.13
C ASP A 178 12.43 10.70 6.81
N TYR A 179 12.93 10.04 5.75
CA TYR A 179 12.23 9.95 4.45
C TYR A 179 11.31 8.74 4.36
N CYS A 180 11.23 7.93 5.42
CA CYS A 180 10.44 6.70 5.42
C CYS A 180 9.03 6.90 5.96
N PHE A 181 8.84 7.81 6.92
CA PHE A 181 7.65 7.80 7.79
C PHE A 181 6.80 9.05 7.62
N VAL A 182 5.48 8.90 7.76
CA VAL A 182 4.57 10.04 7.89
C VAL A 182 4.92 10.83 9.16
N GLU A 183 4.99 12.16 9.06
CA GLU A 183 5.30 13.02 10.20
C GLU A 183 4.24 12.95 11.28
N GLU A 184 2.96 13.05 10.90
CA GLU A 184 1.82 13.00 11.82
C GLU A 184 1.40 11.58 12.22
N ARG A 185 2.25 10.56 11.99
CA ARG A 185 1.87 9.15 12.21
C ARG A 185 1.35 8.88 13.62
N ALA A 186 1.91 9.50 14.65
CA ALA A 186 1.44 9.32 16.02
C ALA A 186 0.00 9.83 16.22
N GLN A 187 -0.32 10.99 15.66
CA GLN A 187 -1.65 11.61 15.69
C GLN A 187 -2.65 10.77 14.88
N VAL A 188 -2.27 10.33 13.68
CA VAL A 188 -3.10 9.45 12.85
C VAL A 188 -3.36 8.13 13.56
N ARG A 189 -2.33 7.48 14.11
CA ARG A 189 -2.48 6.25 14.92
C ARG A 189 -3.46 6.46 16.08
N GLN A 190 -3.43 7.61 16.74
CA GLN A 190 -4.38 7.92 17.83
C GLN A 190 -5.83 8.00 17.32
N ILE A 191 -6.07 8.57 16.13
CA ILE A 191 -7.40 8.60 15.49
C ILE A 191 -7.87 7.16 15.21
N LEU A 192 -7.00 6.33 14.61
CA LEU A 192 -7.30 4.93 14.32
C LEU A 192 -7.61 4.15 15.60
N ALA A 193 -6.78 4.32 16.63
CA ALA A 193 -6.94 3.66 17.93
C ALA A 193 -8.24 4.07 18.62
N ASN A 194 -8.55 5.36 18.68
CA ASN A 194 -9.75 5.91 19.32
C ASN A 194 -11.05 5.47 18.66
N SER A 195 -11.02 5.15 17.35
CA SER A 195 -12.22 4.67 16.66
C SER A 195 -12.76 3.35 17.24
N GLY A 196 -11.89 2.51 17.80
CA GLY A 196 -12.21 1.13 18.20
C GLY A 196 -12.57 0.18 17.05
N LYS A 197 -12.58 0.65 15.79
CA LYS A 197 -13.08 -0.10 14.62
C LYS A 197 -11.96 -0.59 13.70
N VAL A 198 -10.87 0.16 13.63
CA VAL A 198 -9.71 -0.19 12.77
C VAL A 198 -9.04 -1.43 13.32
N CYS A 199 -8.81 -2.43 12.47
CA CYS A 199 -8.21 -3.70 12.87
C CYS A 199 -6.87 -3.98 12.17
N ALA A 200 -6.65 -3.45 10.97
CA ALA A 200 -5.37 -3.54 10.29
C ALA A 200 -5.10 -2.32 9.39
N VAL A 201 -3.81 -2.01 9.23
CA VAL A 201 -3.27 -0.98 8.33
C VAL A 201 -2.25 -1.65 7.41
N PHE A 202 -2.30 -1.35 6.11
CA PHE A 202 -1.42 -1.93 5.11
C PHE A 202 -0.69 -0.84 4.31
N ASN A 203 0.60 -1.05 4.06
CA ASN A 203 1.43 -0.10 3.31
C ASN A 203 2.54 -0.76 2.47
N GLY A 204 3.14 0.04 1.58
CA GLY A 204 4.31 -0.29 0.77
C GLY A 204 5.54 0.52 1.20
N HIS A 205 6.23 1.16 0.25
CA HIS A 205 7.29 2.18 0.43
C HIS A 205 8.62 1.65 0.98
N VAL A 206 8.60 0.79 2.00
CA VAL A 206 9.82 0.39 2.73
C VAL A 206 10.66 -0.63 1.96
N HIS A 207 10.09 -1.25 0.92
CA HIS A 207 10.71 -2.32 0.14
C HIS A 207 11.26 -3.45 1.05
N ARG A 208 10.47 -3.77 2.10
CA ARG A 208 10.74 -4.83 3.06
C ARG A 208 9.44 -5.26 3.71
N ASN A 209 9.30 -6.56 3.97
CA ASN A 209 8.16 -7.07 4.72
C ASN A 209 8.28 -6.70 6.20
N HIS A 210 7.20 -6.19 6.78
CA HIS A 210 7.14 -5.87 8.21
C HIS A 210 5.76 -6.18 8.80
N LEU A 211 5.75 -6.54 10.09
CA LEU A 211 4.55 -6.66 10.90
C LEU A 211 4.80 -6.05 12.27
N ALA A 212 3.93 -5.13 12.67
CA ALA A 212 3.81 -4.66 14.04
C ALA A 212 2.36 -4.79 14.55
N THR A 213 2.19 -4.73 15.87
CA THR A 213 0.87 -4.58 16.49
C THR A 213 0.94 -3.45 17.51
N ILE A 214 0.12 -2.41 17.29
CA ILE A 214 0.06 -1.22 18.15
C ILE A 214 -1.41 -1.03 18.53
N ASP A 215 -1.69 -0.94 19.83
CA ASP A 215 -3.05 -0.80 20.38
C ASP A 215 -4.07 -1.83 19.86
N GLY A 216 -3.60 -3.04 19.53
CA GLY A 216 -4.44 -4.12 18.97
C GLY A 216 -4.82 -3.94 17.50
N ILE A 217 -4.14 -3.05 16.77
CA ILE A 217 -4.21 -2.88 15.32
C ILE A 217 -2.95 -3.50 14.70
N ALA A 218 -3.12 -4.35 13.68
CA ALA A 218 -1.99 -4.88 12.92
C ALA A 218 -1.50 -3.86 11.88
N TYR A 219 -0.19 -3.63 11.80
CA TYR A 219 0.43 -2.78 10.77
C TYR A 219 1.29 -3.69 9.91
N VAL A 220 0.99 -3.77 8.61
CA VAL A 220 1.63 -4.69 7.67
C VAL A 220 2.24 -3.90 6.52
N THR A 221 3.55 -4.03 6.36
CA THR A 221 4.25 -3.54 5.16
C THR A 221 4.56 -4.71 4.24
N VAL A 222 4.25 -4.53 2.96
CA VAL A 222 4.51 -5.52 1.91
C VAL A 222 5.71 -5.10 1.08
N GLN A 223 6.58 -6.07 0.78
CA GLN A 223 7.72 -5.91 -0.12
C GLN A 223 7.30 -5.39 -1.51
N SER A 224 8.17 -4.61 -2.14
CA SER A 224 7.99 -4.11 -3.50
C SER A 224 7.92 -5.23 -4.51
N LEU A 225 7.09 -5.06 -5.55
CA LEU A 225 6.98 -6.01 -6.66
C LEU A 225 8.30 -6.21 -7.40
N VAL A 226 9.15 -5.16 -7.47
CA VAL A 226 10.32 -5.14 -8.36
C VAL A 226 11.67 -4.85 -7.70
N GLU A 227 11.76 -4.87 -6.37
CA GLU A 227 13.05 -4.75 -5.68
C GLU A 227 14.00 -5.89 -6.06
N LYS A 228 15.28 -5.55 -6.27
CA LYS A 228 16.36 -6.51 -6.45
C LYS A 228 16.75 -7.08 -5.08
N VAL A 229 16.43 -8.34 -4.86
CA VAL A 229 16.67 -9.06 -3.60
C VAL A 229 17.83 -10.06 -3.68
N GLY A 230 18.45 -10.22 -4.84
CA GLY A 230 19.59 -11.12 -5.00
C GLY A 230 20.38 -10.92 -6.30
N GLU A 231 21.50 -11.64 -6.43
CA GLU A 231 22.43 -11.53 -7.55
C GLU A 231 22.25 -12.65 -8.60
N PRO A 232 22.53 -12.40 -9.89
CA PRO A 232 22.99 -11.12 -10.44
C PRO A 232 21.87 -10.08 -10.60
N ASP A 233 20.59 -10.46 -10.66
CA ASP A 233 19.41 -9.57 -10.70
C ASP A 233 18.14 -10.38 -10.37
N VAL A 234 18.05 -10.89 -9.14
CA VAL A 234 16.86 -11.59 -8.66
C VAL A 234 15.84 -10.56 -8.22
N CYS A 235 14.73 -10.49 -8.96
CA CYS A 235 13.60 -9.63 -8.65
C CYS A 235 12.69 -10.26 -7.58
N SER A 236 12.22 -9.45 -6.64
CA SER A 236 11.34 -9.87 -5.55
C SER A 236 10.06 -10.53 -6.07
N ARG A 237 9.45 -10.02 -7.15
CA ARG A 237 8.15 -10.47 -7.66
C ARG A 237 7.08 -10.53 -6.57
N ALA A 238 7.16 -9.60 -5.62
CA ALA A 238 6.38 -9.71 -4.40
C ALA A 238 4.93 -9.26 -4.59
N TYR A 239 4.02 -9.98 -3.93
CA TYR A 239 2.64 -9.57 -3.73
C TYR A 239 2.11 -10.25 -2.46
N GLY A 240 1.19 -9.61 -1.76
CA GLY A 240 0.56 -10.14 -0.55
C GLY A 240 -0.79 -10.79 -0.86
N LEU A 241 -1.04 -11.96 -0.30
CA LEU A 241 -2.36 -12.56 -0.20
C LEU A 241 -2.82 -12.50 1.25
N VAL A 242 -3.92 -11.78 1.48
CA VAL A 242 -4.47 -11.58 2.81
C VAL A 242 -5.72 -12.41 2.98
N GLU A 243 -5.80 -13.12 4.09
CA GLU A 243 -7.00 -13.81 4.55
C GLU A 243 -7.36 -13.34 5.95
N ILE A 244 -8.62 -12.91 6.14
CA ILE A 244 -9.18 -12.61 7.45
C ILE A 244 -10.31 -13.60 7.75
N ALA A 245 -10.12 -14.42 8.78
CA ALA A 245 -11.09 -15.42 9.22
C ALA A 245 -10.97 -15.64 10.72
N ASN A 246 -12.12 -15.84 11.38
CA ASN A 246 -12.18 -16.23 12.81
C ASN A 246 -11.37 -15.31 13.74
N GLY A 247 -11.39 -13.99 13.50
CA GLY A 247 -10.65 -13.02 14.30
C GLY A 247 -9.13 -13.06 14.09
N ARG A 248 -8.64 -13.68 13.01
CA ARG A 248 -7.22 -13.73 12.65
C ARG A 248 -6.96 -13.12 11.27
N LEU A 249 -5.80 -12.51 11.12
CA LEU A 249 -5.23 -12.03 9.87
C LEU A 249 -4.06 -12.96 9.51
N THR A 250 -4.11 -13.54 8.32
CA THR A 250 -2.96 -14.17 7.68
C THR A 250 -2.54 -13.33 6.48
N VAL A 251 -1.25 -13.04 6.34
CA VAL A 251 -0.68 -12.42 5.15
C VAL A 251 0.44 -13.31 4.63
N ASP A 252 0.25 -13.87 3.45
CA ASP A 252 1.28 -14.58 2.70
C ASP A 252 1.88 -13.63 1.66
N VAL A 253 3.10 -13.14 1.91
CA VAL A 253 3.86 -12.41 0.90
C VAL A 253 4.59 -13.42 0.03
N CYS A 254 4.18 -13.51 -1.23
CA CYS A 254 4.76 -14.37 -2.25
C CYS A 254 6.00 -13.70 -2.88
N GLY A 255 6.79 -14.47 -3.64
CA GLY A 255 7.96 -13.97 -4.36
C GLY A 255 9.28 -14.51 -3.80
N ALA A 256 10.40 -13.88 -4.21
CA ALA A 256 11.75 -14.27 -3.84
C ALA A 256 12.17 -13.81 -2.43
N ASP A 257 11.46 -12.84 -1.86
CA ASP A 257 11.59 -12.41 -0.46
C ASP A 257 10.27 -12.69 0.28
N ALA A 258 9.89 -13.97 0.31
CA ALA A 258 8.62 -14.41 0.85
C ALA A 258 8.57 -14.30 2.38
N ALA A 259 7.41 -13.92 2.91
CA ALA A 259 7.15 -13.84 4.34
C ALA A 259 5.73 -14.34 4.64
N ARG A 260 5.50 -14.80 5.87
CA ARG A 260 4.16 -15.12 6.35
C ARG A 260 3.92 -14.48 7.71
N PHE A 261 2.83 -13.75 7.81
CA PHE A 261 2.33 -13.16 9.04
C PHE A 261 1.03 -13.84 9.46
N ASP A 262 0.90 -14.17 10.74
CA ASP A 262 -0.31 -14.75 11.32
C ASP A 262 -0.52 -14.13 12.70
N VAL A 263 -1.54 -13.28 12.82
CA VAL A 263 -1.78 -12.42 13.98
C VAL A 263 -3.25 -12.38 14.31
N GLU A 264 -3.56 -12.35 15.60
CA GLU A 264 -4.92 -12.14 16.09
C GLU A 264 -5.35 -10.69 15.91
N LEU A 265 -6.61 -10.51 15.54
CA LEU A 265 -7.27 -9.22 15.43
C LEU A 265 -8.24 -9.06 16.62
N PRO A 266 -7.76 -8.65 17.81
CA PRO A 266 -8.60 -8.53 19.00
C PRO A 266 -9.74 -7.53 18.80
N ARG A 267 -9.51 -6.45 18.03
CA ARG A 267 -10.53 -5.44 17.70
C ARG A 267 -11.63 -5.99 16.80
N LEU A 268 -11.29 -6.89 15.86
CA LEU A 268 -12.29 -7.57 15.04
C LEU A 268 -13.15 -8.50 15.89
N SER A 269 -12.51 -9.26 16.79
CA SER A 269 -13.20 -10.18 17.71
C SER A 269 -14.17 -9.43 18.64
N ALA A 270 -13.75 -8.28 19.17
CA ALA A 270 -14.61 -7.40 19.96
C ALA A 270 -15.80 -6.88 19.15
N PHE A 271 -15.58 -6.49 17.89
CA PHE A 271 -16.64 -6.01 17.01
C PHE A 271 -17.71 -7.07 16.73
N SER A 272 -17.30 -8.33 16.51
CA SER A 272 -18.23 -9.45 16.29
C SER A 272 -19.05 -9.80 17.54
N SER A 273 -18.53 -9.55 18.74
CA SER A 273 -19.23 -9.83 20.00
C SER A 273 -20.33 -8.82 20.36
N LEU A 274 -20.40 -7.69 19.66
CA LEU A 274 -21.37 -6.61 19.86
C LEU A 274 -22.61 -6.71 18.95
N LYS A 275 -22.65 -7.69 18.04
CA LYS A 275 -23.79 -7.98 17.15
C LYS A 275 -24.58 -9.18 17.68
#